data_AF-A0A158A1A6-F1
#
_entry.id   AF-A0A158A1A6-F1
#
_cell.length_a   1.000
_cell.length_b   1.000
_cell.length_c   1.000
_cell.angle_alpha   90.00
_cell.angle_beta   90.00
_cell.angle_gamma   90.00
#
_symmetry.space_group_name_H-M   'P 1'
#
loop_
_entity.id
_entity.type
_entity.pdbx_description
1 polymer ?
#
loop_
_entity_poly.entity_id
_entity_poly.type
_entity_poly.pdbx_seq_one_letter_code
_entity_poly.pdbx_strand_id
1 'polypeptide(L)'
;MSFDSSASPQCAHADIPLSDAHHALSIALDIRSSGDWPALEHFCRKALQRFPHDYELRWQLSHCLWLRHDSVSAESVMREAARHHPGNGLVTGAIAMYLNEQSRYSEAEAQYRVALAQSPGEYELAVDLADLELRRGAWRDGWLRFERRLDRSQLGENRVVSRMERIAPRWGGQPLDGKRVMVYSELGLGDDIQFVRYFPQFAEGVRRSGGEAILAVRSPIASAHPALRAGLCRGGSA
;
A
#
# COMPACT_ATOMS: atom_id res chain seq x y z
N MET A 1 42.19 26.84 4.13
CA MET A 1 40.75 27.13 3.95
C MET A 1 40.01 26.02 4.65
N SER A 2 39.61 26.29 5.89
CA SER A 2 38.90 25.33 6.74
C SER A 2 37.42 25.41 6.39
N PHE A 3 36.83 24.29 5.97
CA PHE A 3 35.38 24.17 5.86
C PHE A 3 34.82 24.04 7.27
N ASP A 4 34.16 25.09 7.74
CA ASP A 4 33.34 25.07 8.94
C ASP A 4 32.02 24.36 8.59
N SER A 5 31.88 23.12 9.10
CA SER A 5 30.73 22.24 8.90
C SER A 5 29.84 22.24 10.15
N SER A 6 29.45 23.43 10.62
CA SER A 6 28.64 23.59 11.84
C SER A 6 27.32 24.34 11.64
N ALA A 7 26.79 24.38 10.41
CA ALA A 7 25.40 24.77 10.18
C ALA A 7 24.52 23.52 10.10
N SER A 8 23.83 23.19 11.20
CA SER A 8 22.59 22.39 11.10
C SER A 8 21.69 23.05 10.06
N PRO A 9 20.98 22.30 9.19
CA PRO A 9 20.03 22.91 8.27
C PRO A 9 18.97 23.61 9.12
N GLN A 10 19.06 24.93 9.24
CA GLN A 10 17.97 25.74 9.74
C GLN A 10 16.79 25.40 8.83
N CYS A 11 15.75 24.82 9.42
CA CYS A 11 14.51 24.47 8.72
C CYS A 11 13.99 25.73 8.05
N ALA A 12 14.26 25.91 6.76
CA ALA A 12 13.82 27.06 5.95
C ALA A 12 12.28 27.22 5.98
N HIS A 13 11.57 26.21 6.46
CA HIS A 13 10.12 26.14 6.57
C HIS A 13 9.57 26.47 7.97
N ALA A 14 10.41 26.58 9.00
CA ALA A 14 9.92 26.74 10.38
C ALA A 14 9.26 28.09 10.63
N ASP A 15 9.68 29.17 9.96
CA ASP A 15 9.18 30.53 10.19
C ASP A 15 8.27 31.06 9.08
N ILE A 16 7.74 30.16 8.24
CA ILE A 16 6.76 30.54 7.22
C ILE A 16 5.45 30.94 7.90
N PRO A 17 4.93 32.17 7.68
CA PRO A 17 3.64 32.57 8.21
C PRO A 17 2.52 31.68 7.64
N LEU A 18 1.81 31.00 8.54
CA LEU A 18 0.70 30.11 8.18
C LEU A 18 -0.60 30.89 8.08
N SER A 19 -1.22 30.87 6.90
CA SER A 19 -2.52 31.53 6.67
C SER A 19 -3.69 30.70 7.22
N ASP A 20 -3.68 29.40 6.98
CA ASP A 20 -4.68 28.44 7.43
C ASP A 20 -4.09 27.01 7.50
N ALA A 21 -4.91 26.04 7.89
CA ALA A 21 -4.50 24.65 8.01
C ALA A 21 -4.16 23.99 6.66
N HIS A 22 -4.79 24.43 5.57
CA HIS A 22 -4.53 23.90 4.23
C HIS A 22 -3.15 24.33 3.72
N HIS A 23 -2.80 25.60 3.91
CA HIS A 23 -1.46 26.11 3.62
C HIS A 23 -0.41 25.40 4.47
N ALA A 24 -0.68 25.18 5.76
CA ALA A 24 0.21 24.39 6.62
C ALA A 24 0.38 22.95 6.11
N LEU A 25 -0.70 22.29 5.68
CA LEU A 25 -0.64 20.94 5.12
C LEU A 25 0.17 20.90 3.82
N SER A 26 0.01 21.89 2.93
CA SER A 26 0.80 21.97 1.69
C SER A 26 2.30 22.00 1.98
N ILE A 27 2.74 22.85 2.93
CA ILE A 27 4.15 22.93 3.33
C ILE A 27 4.61 21.58 3.95
N ALA A 28 3.78 20.96 4.79
CA ALA A 28 4.12 19.65 5.37
C ALA A 28 4.31 18.58 4.28
N LEU A 29 3.47 18.57 3.24
CA LEU A 29 3.60 17.66 2.10
C LEU A 29 4.84 17.94 1.26
N ASP A 30 5.21 19.20 1.09
CA ASP A 30 6.44 19.60 0.40
C ASP A 30 7.68 19.12 1.15
N ILE A 31 7.75 19.32 2.48
CA ILE A 31 8.84 18.80 3.32
C ILE A 31 8.85 17.27 3.30
N ARG A 32 7.68 16.62 3.36
CA ARG A 32 7.58 15.16 3.24
C ARG A 32 8.17 14.66 1.91
N SER A 33 7.94 15.38 0.82
CA SER A 33 8.47 15.02 -0.51
C SER A 33 10.00 15.06 -0.58
N SER A 34 10.65 15.89 0.24
CA SER A 34 12.11 15.97 0.31
C SER A 34 12.73 14.86 1.19
N GLY A 35 11.92 14.18 1.99
CA GLY A 35 12.36 13.11 2.90
C GLY A 35 13.04 13.61 4.17
N ASP A 36 13.00 14.91 4.46
CA ASP A 36 13.53 15.50 5.70
C ASP A 36 12.56 15.28 6.87
N TRP A 37 12.59 14.08 7.45
CA TRP A 37 11.71 13.69 8.56
C TRP A 37 11.89 14.54 9.83
N PRO A 38 13.11 14.92 10.25
CA PRO A 38 13.29 15.84 11.36
C PRO A 38 12.66 17.22 11.11
N ALA A 39 12.82 17.80 9.91
CA ALA A 39 12.18 19.06 9.57
C ALA A 39 10.65 18.95 9.55
N LEU A 40 10.13 17.85 8.99
CA LEU A 40 8.68 17.59 8.96
C LEU A 40 8.10 17.50 10.37
N GLU A 41 8.76 16.75 11.26
CA GLU A 41 8.32 16.63 12.65
C GLU A 41 8.28 18.00 13.34
N HIS A 42 9.37 18.78 13.22
CA HIS A 42 9.46 20.11 13.81
C HIS A 42 8.35 21.03 13.30
N PHE A 43 8.16 21.06 11.98
CA PHE A 43 7.15 21.87 11.32
C PHE A 43 5.73 21.47 11.76
N CYS A 44 5.38 20.18 11.69
CA CYS A 44 4.05 19.71 12.08
C CYS A 44 3.73 20.00 13.55
N ARG A 45 4.70 19.83 14.47
CA ARG A 45 4.51 20.20 15.88
C ARG A 45 4.22 21.69 16.06
N LYS A 46 4.91 22.57 15.32
CA LYS A 46 4.66 24.02 15.35
C LYS A 46 3.29 24.35 14.73
N ALA A 47 2.95 23.78 13.58
CA ALA A 47 1.66 23.99 12.92
C ALA A 47 0.47 23.54 13.81
N LEU A 48 0.62 22.42 14.51
CA LEU A 48 -0.41 21.91 15.44
C LEU A 48 -0.60 22.80 16.69
N GLN A 49 0.34 23.68 17.04
CA GLN A 49 0.09 24.71 18.07
C GLN A 49 -0.96 25.73 17.59
N ARG A 50 -1.00 26.00 16.29
CA ARG A 50 -1.97 26.93 15.68
C ARG A 50 -3.27 26.24 15.29
N PHE A 51 -3.18 25.00 14.83
CA PHE A 51 -4.30 24.18 14.36
C PHE A 51 -4.42 22.89 15.18
N PRO A 52 -4.76 22.99 16.47
CA PRO A 52 -4.66 21.87 17.41
C PRO A 52 -5.66 20.75 17.16
N HIS A 53 -6.63 20.89 16.27
CA HIS A 53 -7.59 19.84 15.96
C HIS A 53 -7.46 19.31 14.54
N ASP A 54 -6.46 19.73 13.77
CA ASP A 54 -6.26 19.22 12.42
C ASP A 54 -5.75 17.76 12.46
N TYR A 55 -6.47 16.83 11.82
CA TYR A 55 -6.09 15.42 11.80
C TYR A 55 -5.12 15.09 10.66
N GLU A 56 -5.09 15.88 9.58
CA GLU A 56 -4.18 15.66 8.46
C GLU A 56 -2.75 16.08 8.82
N LEU A 57 -2.58 17.19 9.54
CA LEU A 57 -1.29 17.57 10.12
C LEU A 57 -0.81 16.55 11.16
N ARG A 58 -1.72 15.98 11.96
CA ARG A 58 -1.39 14.86 12.85
C ARG A 58 -1.00 13.60 12.08
N TRP A 59 -1.65 13.31 10.95
CA TRP A 59 -1.28 12.21 10.07
C TRP A 59 0.15 12.38 9.56
N GLN A 60 0.51 13.59 9.09
CA GLN A 60 1.88 13.84 8.62
C GLN A 60 2.90 13.65 9.77
N LEU A 61 2.59 14.13 10.97
CA LEU A 61 3.41 13.94 12.17
C LEU A 61 3.53 12.45 12.57
N SER A 62 2.43 11.71 12.63
CA SER A 62 2.46 10.30 13.02
C SER A 62 3.22 9.46 12.00
N HIS A 63 3.05 9.75 10.71
CA HIS A 63 3.73 9.06 9.63
C HIS A 63 5.25 9.29 9.69
N CYS A 64 5.72 10.52 9.95
CA CYS A 64 7.16 10.77 10.07
C CYS A 64 7.76 10.11 11.32
N LEU A 65 7.03 10.05 12.44
CA LEU A 65 7.45 9.33 13.65
C LEU A 65 7.60 7.83 13.38
N TRP A 66 6.65 7.23 12.67
CA TRP A 66 6.74 5.82 12.28
C TRP A 66 7.92 5.52 11.35
N LEU A 67 8.18 6.37 10.35
CA LEU A 67 9.37 6.22 9.48
C LEU A 67 10.69 6.33 10.24
N ARG A 68 10.67 6.96 11.41
CA ARG A 68 11.80 7.03 12.35
C ARG A 68 11.78 5.92 13.40
N HIS A 69 10.99 4.87 13.16
CA HIS A 69 10.82 3.70 14.02
C HIS A 69 10.20 3.99 15.40
N ASP A 70 9.47 5.09 15.55
CA ASP A 70 8.72 5.43 16.76
C ASP A 70 7.21 5.25 16.55
N SER A 71 6.81 3.98 16.42
CA SER A 71 5.39 3.59 16.26
C SER A 71 4.54 3.87 17.51
N VAL A 72 5.15 3.95 18.70
CA VAL A 72 4.47 4.26 19.97
C VAL A 72 4.03 5.73 19.99
N SER A 73 4.94 6.66 19.66
CA SER A 73 4.56 8.08 19.54
C SER A 73 3.59 8.31 18.38
N ALA A 74 3.76 7.60 17.26
CA ALA A 74 2.84 7.68 16.13
C ALA A 74 1.40 7.26 16.53
N GLU A 75 1.26 6.17 17.27
CA GLU A 75 -0.04 5.75 17.85
C GLU A 75 -0.62 6.84 18.76
N SER A 76 0.19 7.39 19.67
CA SER A 76 -0.26 8.44 20.60
C SER A 76 -0.80 9.67 19.87
N VAL A 77 -0.11 10.12 18.81
CA VAL A 77 -0.54 11.26 17.98
C VAL A 77 -1.89 10.99 17.31
N MET A 78 -2.10 9.78 16.76
CA MET A 78 -3.38 9.46 16.11
C MET A 78 -4.50 9.18 17.12
N ARG A 79 -4.20 8.68 18.31
CA ARG A 79 -5.19 8.60 19.41
C ARG A 79 -5.64 9.98 19.85
N GLU A 80 -4.77 10.97 19.85
CA GLU A 80 -5.16 12.37 20.06
C GLU A 80 -6.05 12.88 18.92
N ALA A 81 -5.74 12.55 17.66
CA ALA A 81 -6.62 12.88 16.52
C ALA A 81 -8.02 12.30 16.71
N ALA A 82 -8.11 11.04 17.15
CA ALA A 82 -9.38 10.32 17.34
C ALA A 82 -10.29 10.96 18.41
N ARG A 83 -9.73 11.67 19.39
CA ARG A 83 -10.52 12.40 20.41
C ARG A 83 -11.33 13.54 19.80
N HIS A 84 -10.77 14.20 18.78
CA HIS A 84 -11.41 15.34 18.12
C HIS A 84 -12.18 14.93 16.86
N HIS A 85 -11.89 13.75 16.31
CA HIS A 85 -12.53 13.20 15.11
C HIS A 85 -13.08 11.79 15.35
N PRO A 86 -14.01 11.61 16.30
CA PRO A 86 -14.62 10.31 16.53
C PRO A 86 -15.38 9.86 15.27
N GLY A 87 -15.19 8.59 14.87
CA GLY A 87 -15.83 8.04 13.68
C GLY A 87 -15.06 8.24 12.37
N ASN A 88 -13.90 8.90 12.38
CA ASN A 88 -13.02 8.97 11.21
C ASN A 88 -12.27 7.64 11.03
N GLY A 89 -12.71 6.83 10.06
CA GLY A 89 -12.11 5.52 9.77
C GLY A 89 -10.65 5.57 9.35
N LEU A 90 -10.20 6.63 8.68
CA LEU A 90 -8.78 6.79 8.33
C LEU A 90 -7.91 6.96 9.57
N VAL A 91 -8.38 7.77 10.54
CA VAL A 91 -7.68 7.97 11.81
C VAL A 91 -7.60 6.67 12.60
N THR A 92 -8.70 5.93 12.70
CA THR A 92 -8.74 4.61 13.35
C THR A 92 -7.84 3.60 12.63
N GLY A 93 -7.81 3.62 11.30
CA GLY A 93 -6.94 2.78 10.48
C GLY A 93 -5.46 3.03 10.75
N ALA A 94 -5.04 4.29 10.88
CA ALA A 94 -3.66 4.60 11.24
C ALA A 94 -3.29 4.11 12.65
N ILE A 95 -4.20 4.19 13.63
CA ILE A 95 -3.98 3.59 14.96
C ILE A 95 -3.76 2.08 14.81
N ALA A 96 -4.59 1.40 14.01
CA ALA A 96 -4.46 -0.03 13.74
C ALA A 96 -3.10 -0.36 13.09
N MET A 97 -2.65 0.42 12.13
CA MET A 97 -1.35 0.30 11.49
C MET A 97 -0.22 0.41 12.51
N TYR A 98 -0.22 1.43 13.38
CA TYR A 98 0.83 1.57 14.39
C TYR A 98 0.80 0.49 15.47
N LEU A 99 -0.38 -0.03 15.82
CA LEU A 99 -0.50 -1.21 16.68
C LEU A 99 0.11 -2.45 16.03
N ASN A 100 -0.11 -2.63 14.72
CA ASN A 100 0.46 -3.72 13.94
C ASN A 100 2.00 -3.67 13.93
N GLU A 101 2.57 -2.48 13.72
CA GLU A 101 4.01 -2.22 13.75
C GLU A 101 4.63 -2.50 15.14
N GLN A 102 3.84 -2.37 16.20
CA GLN A 102 4.23 -2.75 17.57
C GLN A 102 4.01 -4.25 17.88
N SER A 103 3.65 -5.06 16.88
CA SER A 103 3.25 -6.48 17.04
C SER A 103 2.04 -6.70 17.95
N ARG A 104 1.23 -5.67 18.22
CA ARG A 104 -0.02 -5.74 19.01
C ARG A 104 -1.18 -6.19 18.11
N TYR A 105 -1.02 -7.35 17.49
CA TYR A 105 -1.85 -7.82 16.37
C TYR A 105 -3.34 -7.93 16.69
N SER A 106 -3.72 -8.43 17.86
CA SER A 106 -5.13 -8.55 18.23
C SER A 106 -5.80 -7.19 18.41
N GLU A 107 -5.08 -6.18 18.91
CA GLU A 107 -5.59 -4.82 19.04
C GLU A 107 -5.66 -4.14 17.67
N ALA A 108 -4.63 -4.32 16.83
CA ALA A 108 -4.61 -3.83 15.46
C ALA A 108 -5.81 -4.35 14.67
N GLU A 109 -6.06 -5.66 14.72
CA GLU A 109 -7.18 -6.30 14.03
C GLU A 109 -8.53 -5.74 14.49
N ALA A 110 -8.71 -5.52 15.80
CA ALA A 110 -9.91 -4.89 16.33
C ALA A 110 -10.09 -3.46 15.81
N GLN A 111 -9.02 -2.66 15.78
CA GLN A 111 -9.07 -1.29 15.27
C GLN A 111 -9.31 -1.24 13.75
N TYR A 112 -8.69 -2.12 12.97
CA TYR A 112 -8.95 -2.21 11.52
C TYR A 112 -10.41 -2.55 11.23
N ARG A 113 -11.04 -3.44 12.01
CA ARG A 113 -12.48 -3.74 11.87
C ARG A 113 -13.35 -2.53 12.18
N VAL A 114 -13.01 -1.74 13.20
CA VAL A 114 -13.72 -0.50 13.51
C VAL A 114 -13.52 0.53 12.38
N ALA A 115 -12.29 0.69 11.90
CA ALA A 115 -11.94 1.60 10.82
C ALA A 115 -12.74 1.27 9.54
N LEU A 116 -12.81 -0.02 9.17
CA LEU A 116 -13.56 -0.47 8.00
C LEU A 116 -15.08 -0.29 8.19
N ALA A 117 -15.60 -0.43 9.40
CA ALA A 117 -17.01 -0.17 9.69
C ALA A 117 -17.35 1.33 9.60
N GLN A 118 -16.42 2.21 9.97
CA GLN A 118 -16.54 3.67 9.87
C GLN A 118 -16.44 4.16 8.43
N SER A 119 -15.55 3.55 7.64
CA SER A 119 -15.27 3.94 6.25
C SER A 119 -15.30 2.72 5.31
N PRO A 120 -16.48 2.13 5.04
CA PRO A 120 -16.58 0.91 4.24
C PRO A 120 -16.17 1.08 2.76
N GLY A 121 -16.09 2.32 2.26
CA GLY A 121 -15.61 2.65 0.92
C GLY A 121 -14.09 2.70 0.79
N GLU A 122 -13.35 2.77 1.90
CA GLU A 122 -11.89 2.86 1.90
C GLU A 122 -11.28 1.46 1.74
N TYR A 123 -11.01 1.06 0.50
CA TYR A 123 -10.52 -0.28 0.21
C TYR A 123 -9.15 -0.56 0.85
N GLU A 124 -8.31 0.47 1.05
CA GLU A 124 -6.99 0.32 1.68
C GLU A 124 -7.13 -0.23 3.11
N LEU A 125 -8.15 0.18 3.87
CA LEU A 125 -8.42 -0.39 5.20
C LEU A 125 -8.76 -1.88 5.16
N ALA A 126 -9.44 -2.32 4.09
CA ALA A 126 -9.71 -3.74 3.88
C ALA A 126 -8.42 -4.49 3.51
N VAL A 127 -7.56 -3.88 2.70
CA VAL A 127 -6.25 -4.45 2.30
C VAL A 127 -5.32 -4.58 3.50
N ASP A 128 -5.23 -3.56 4.36
CA ASP A 128 -4.40 -3.58 5.55
C ASP A 128 -4.85 -4.65 6.56
N LEU A 129 -6.16 -4.77 6.78
CA LEU A 129 -6.72 -5.85 7.59
C LEU A 129 -6.41 -7.22 6.97
N ALA A 130 -6.53 -7.32 5.65
CA ALA A 130 -6.25 -8.56 4.94
C ALA A 130 -4.78 -8.96 5.04
N ASP A 131 -3.83 -8.03 4.92
CA ASP A 131 -2.39 -8.30 5.12
C ASP A 131 -2.14 -8.88 6.52
N LEU A 132 -2.73 -8.29 7.56
CA LEU A 132 -2.65 -8.82 8.92
C LEU A 132 -3.28 -10.21 9.04
N GLU A 133 -4.48 -10.43 8.51
CA GLU A 133 -5.18 -11.71 8.51
C GLU A 133 -4.35 -12.80 7.82
N LEU A 134 -3.77 -12.49 6.65
CA LEU A 134 -2.88 -13.38 5.90
C LEU A 134 -1.64 -13.73 6.73
N ARG A 135 -0.92 -12.74 7.29
CA ARG A 135 0.27 -12.98 8.12
C ARG A 135 0.00 -13.85 9.34
N ARG A 136 -1.22 -13.78 9.89
CA ARG A 136 -1.66 -14.59 11.04
C ARG A 136 -2.19 -15.97 10.66
N GLY A 137 -2.24 -16.31 9.38
CA GLY A 137 -2.72 -17.60 8.90
C GLY A 137 -4.24 -17.70 8.72
N ALA A 138 -4.96 -16.58 8.81
CA ALA A 138 -6.39 -16.50 8.49
C ALA A 138 -6.60 -16.39 6.97
N TRP A 139 -6.02 -17.33 6.22
CA TRP A 139 -5.88 -17.24 4.76
C TRP A 139 -7.20 -17.07 4.02
N ARG A 140 -8.25 -17.78 4.44
CA ARG A 140 -9.55 -17.75 3.75
C ARG A 140 -10.16 -16.35 3.77
N ASP A 141 -10.27 -15.76 4.94
CA ASP A 141 -10.88 -14.44 5.12
C ASP A 141 -9.95 -13.35 4.61
N GLY A 142 -8.64 -13.49 4.88
CA GLY A 142 -7.61 -12.57 4.39
C GLY A 142 -7.62 -12.46 2.87
N TRP A 143 -7.62 -13.58 2.12
CA TRP A 143 -7.66 -13.52 0.66
C TRP A 143 -8.96 -12.91 0.13
N LEU A 144 -10.11 -13.29 0.67
CA LEU A 144 -11.41 -12.72 0.27
C LEU A 144 -11.43 -11.20 0.46
N ARG A 145 -10.87 -10.72 1.57
CA ARG A 145 -10.79 -9.29 1.86
C ARG A 145 -9.73 -8.58 1.01
N PHE A 146 -8.59 -9.22 0.77
CA PHE A 146 -7.51 -8.68 -0.06
C PHE A 146 -7.97 -8.41 -1.50
N GLU A 147 -8.97 -9.14 -2.00
CA GLU A 147 -9.56 -8.89 -3.31
C GLU A 147 -10.29 -7.54 -3.43
N ARG A 148 -10.58 -6.84 -2.31
CA ARG A 148 -11.16 -5.49 -2.33
C ARG A 148 -10.32 -4.47 -3.11
N ARG A 149 -9.00 -4.64 -3.17
CA ARG A 149 -8.11 -3.79 -3.99
C ARG A 149 -8.39 -3.87 -5.49
N LEU A 150 -9.17 -4.86 -5.92
CA LEU A 150 -9.52 -5.12 -7.32
C LEU A 150 -10.87 -4.48 -7.68
N ASP A 151 -11.52 -3.77 -6.75
CA ASP A 151 -12.77 -3.04 -7.01
C ASP A 151 -12.53 -1.87 -7.97
N ARG A 152 -13.19 -1.94 -9.14
CA ARG A 152 -13.03 -0.99 -10.25
C ARG A 152 -13.47 0.42 -9.91
N SER A 153 -14.42 0.59 -8.98
CA SER A 153 -14.87 1.93 -8.57
C SER A 153 -13.76 2.73 -7.88
N GLN A 154 -12.73 2.03 -7.39
CA GLN A 154 -11.62 2.58 -6.64
C GLN A 154 -10.28 2.52 -7.39
N LEU A 155 -10.24 1.85 -8.56
CA LEU A 155 -9.03 1.72 -9.36
C LEU A 155 -8.85 2.93 -10.29
N GLY A 156 -7.75 3.67 -10.13
CA GLY A 156 -7.32 4.64 -11.14
C GLY A 156 -7.04 3.97 -12.50
N GLU A 157 -7.30 4.68 -13.59
CA GLU A 157 -7.23 4.16 -14.98
C GLU A 157 -5.86 3.57 -15.39
N ASN A 158 -4.81 3.97 -14.67
CA ASN A 158 -3.43 3.62 -14.96
C ASN A 158 -2.92 2.34 -14.28
N ARG A 159 -3.69 1.69 -13.41
CA ARG A 159 -3.29 0.45 -12.73
C ARG A 159 -3.24 -0.75 -13.70
N VAL A 160 -2.33 -1.69 -13.43
CA VAL A 160 -2.13 -2.87 -14.29
C VAL A 160 -3.39 -3.72 -14.41
N VAL A 161 -4.15 -3.91 -13.31
CA VAL A 161 -5.42 -4.63 -13.33
C VAL A 161 -6.39 -4.02 -14.35
N SER A 162 -6.62 -2.71 -14.29
CA SER A 162 -7.50 -1.99 -15.23
C SER A 162 -7.03 -2.12 -16.68
N ARG A 163 -5.71 -2.14 -16.94
CA ARG A 163 -5.17 -2.37 -18.29
C ARG A 163 -5.41 -3.80 -18.77
N MET A 164 -5.15 -4.79 -17.91
CA MET A 164 -5.28 -6.20 -18.26
C MET A 164 -6.75 -6.61 -18.46
N GLU A 165 -7.66 -6.06 -17.66
CA GLU A 165 -9.09 -6.31 -17.81
C GLU A 165 -9.68 -5.75 -19.12
N ARG A 166 -9.04 -4.73 -19.73
CA ARG A 166 -9.38 -4.27 -21.09
C ARG A 166 -8.91 -5.23 -22.19
N ILE A 167 -7.88 -6.03 -21.92
CA ILE A 167 -7.33 -7.02 -22.86
C ILE A 167 -8.16 -8.30 -22.81
N ALA A 168 -8.46 -8.78 -21.60
CA ALA A 168 -9.24 -9.99 -21.36
C ALA A 168 -9.97 -9.91 -20.02
N PRO A 169 -11.19 -10.48 -19.90
CA PRO A 169 -11.89 -10.53 -18.63
C PRO A 169 -11.14 -11.40 -17.61
N ARG A 170 -11.28 -11.08 -16.32
CA ARG A 170 -10.74 -11.91 -15.24
C ARG A 170 -11.35 -13.32 -15.33
N TRP A 171 -10.48 -14.32 -15.36
CA TRP A 171 -10.91 -15.72 -15.30
C TRP A 171 -11.41 -16.05 -13.88
N GLY A 172 -12.62 -16.59 -13.79
CA GLY A 172 -13.27 -16.98 -12.55
C GLY A 172 -13.43 -18.50 -12.39
N GLY A 173 -12.63 -19.28 -13.12
CA GLY A 173 -12.67 -20.75 -13.06
C GLY A 173 -13.58 -21.42 -14.10
N GLN A 174 -14.06 -20.69 -15.10
CA GLN A 174 -14.88 -21.23 -16.19
C GLN A 174 -14.05 -22.21 -17.06
N PRO A 175 -14.69 -23.18 -17.74
CA PRO A 175 -13.99 -24.08 -18.66
C PRO A 175 -13.17 -23.34 -19.73
N LEU A 176 -11.99 -23.89 -20.02
CA LEU A 176 -11.03 -23.26 -20.92
C LEU A 176 -11.24 -23.72 -22.36
N ASP A 177 -11.43 -25.00 -22.67
CA ASP A 177 -11.92 -25.49 -23.99
C ASP A 177 -11.33 -24.76 -25.22
N GLY A 178 -9.99 -24.73 -25.33
CA GLY A 178 -9.25 -24.04 -26.38
C GLY A 178 -8.96 -22.55 -26.13
N LYS A 179 -9.41 -21.99 -25.00
CA LYS A 179 -9.14 -20.61 -24.57
C LYS A 179 -7.77 -20.48 -23.90
N ARG A 180 -7.32 -19.24 -23.83
CA ARG A 180 -6.06 -18.84 -23.21
C ARG A 180 -6.31 -18.13 -21.88
N VAL A 181 -5.51 -18.45 -20.88
CA VAL A 181 -5.49 -17.74 -19.58
C VAL A 181 -4.17 -17.01 -19.44
N MET A 182 -4.24 -15.71 -19.22
CA MET A 182 -3.07 -14.88 -18.98
C MET A 182 -2.88 -14.65 -17.48
N VAL A 183 -1.73 -15.05 -16.97
CA VAL A 183 -1.26 -14.73 -15.61
C VAL A 183 -0.35 -13.52 -15.73
N TYR A 184 -0.63 -12.47 -14.97
CA TYR A 184 0.20 -11.27 -14.90
C TYR A 184 0.43 -10.88 -13.45
N SER A 185 1.47 -10.10 -13.20
CA SER A 185 1.76 -9.59 -11.86
C SER A 185 1.16 -8.22 -11.62
N GLU A 186 0.77 -8.01 -10.36
CA GLU A 186 0.15 -6.78 -9.90
C GLU A 186 1.01 -6.01 -8.90
N LEU A 187 1.68 -6.74 -7.99
CA LEU A 187 2.42 -6.17 -6.85
C LEU A 187 3.92 -5.99 -7.15
N GLY A 188 4.80 -6.30 -6.20
CA GLY A 188 6.24 -6.06 -6.31
C GLY A 188 6.97 -7.10 -7.15
N LEU A 189 8.19 -6.78 -7.59
CA LEU A 189 9.04 -7.76 -8.31
C LEU A 189 9.40 -8.98 -7.44
N GLY A 190 9.44 -8.80 -6.12
CA GLY A 190 9.62 -9.89 -5.16
C GLY A 190 8.50 -10.92 -5.26
N ASP A 191 7.26 -10.47 -5.45
CA ASP A 191 6.11 -11.35 -5.64
C ASP A 191 6.21 -12.12 -6.96
N ASP A 192 6.65 -11.47 -8.04
CA ASP A 192 6.84 -12.15 -9.34
C ASP A 192 7.82 -13.32 -9.19
N ILE A 193 8.96 -13.09 -8.53
CA ILE A 193 9.96 -14.13 -8.27
C ILE A 193 9.40 -15.20 -7.32
N GLN A 194 8.70 -14.78 -6.26
CA GLN A 194 8.12 -15.68 -5.27
C GLN A 194 7.06 -16.59 -5.89
N PHE A 195 6.21 -16.09 -6.78
CA PHE A 195 5.04 -16.82 -7.27
C PHE A 195 5.24 -17.48 -8.64
N VAL A 196 6.24 -17.09 -9.43
CA VAL A 196 6.51 -17.76 -10.73
C VAL A 196 6.78 -19.25 -10.60
N ARG A 197 7.27 -19.70 -9.44
CA ARG A 197 7.48 -21.13 -9.15
C ARG A 197 6.21 -21.97 -9.25
N TYR A 198 5.04 -21.38 -9.07
CA TYR A 198 3.74 -22.05 -9.17
C TYR A 198 3.20 -22.08 -10.60
N PHE A 199 3.75 -21.29 -11.52
CA PHE A 199 3.27 -21.21 -12.89
C PHE A 199 3.32 -22.55 -13.64
N PRO A 200 4.36 -23.40 -13.53
CA PRO A 200 4.36 -24.71 -14.21
C PRO A 200 3.21 -25.62 -13.79
N GLN A 201 2.91 -25.67 -12.48
CA GLN A 201 1.79 -26.47 -11.95
C GLN A 201 0.44 -25.91 -12.42
N PHE A 202 0.30 -24.57 -12.44
CA PHE A 202 -0.88 -23.89 -12.97
C PHE A 202 -1.08 -24.18 -14.47
N ALA A 203 -0.04 -24.02 -15.27
CA ALA A 203 -0.06 -24.25 -16.72
C ALA A 203 -0.44 -25.69 -17.05
N GLU A 204 0.03 -26.66 -16.27
CA GLU A 204 -0.36 -28.06 -16.40
C GLU A 204 -1.86 -28.28 -16.10
N GLY A 205 -2.41 -27.60 -15.10
CA GLY A 205 -3.87 -27.60 -14.83
C GLY A 205 -4.69 -27.01 -15.97
N VAL A 206 -4.21 -25.90 -16.54
CA VAL A 206 -4.83 -25.25 -17.70
C VAL A 206 -4.81 -26.17 -18.92
N ARG A 207 -3.67 -26.81 -19.21
CA ARG A 207 -3.50 -27.75 -20.33
C ARG A 207 -4.42 -28.97 -20.22
N ARG A 208 -4.54 -29.56 -19.02
CA ARG A 208 -5.49 -30.66 -18.76
C ARG A 208 -6.94 -30.25 -18.93
N SER A 209 -7.24 -28.97 -18.77
CA SER A 209 -8.56 -28.38 -19.01
C SER A 209 -8.75 -27.92 -20.46
N GLY A 210 -7.86 -28.33 -21.37
CA GLY A 210 -7.93 -28.01 -22.80
C GLY A 210 -7.54 -26.56 -23.14
N GLY A 211 -6.95 -25.81 -22.21
CA GLY A 211 -6.54 -24.42 -22.44
C GLY A 211 -5.02 -24.25 -22.61
N GLU A 212 -4.61 -23.00 -22.82
CA GLU A 212 -3.21 -22.58 -22.86
C GLU A 212 -2.97 -21.48 -21.82
N ALA A 213 -1.89 -21.61 -21.05
CA ALA A 213 -1.49 -20.62 -20.05
C ALA A 213 -0.38 -19.72 -20.59
N ILE A 214 -0.55 -18.41 -20.43
CA ILE A 214 0.41 -17.38 -20.82
C ILE A 214 0.89 -16.66 -19.57
N LEU A 215 2.20 -16.54 -19.37
CA LEU A 215 2.77 -15.72 -18.31
C LEU A 215 3.22 -14.37 -18.88
N ALA A 216 2.55 -13.29 -18.47
CA ALA A 216 3.01 -11.94 -18.72
C ALA A 216 3.98 -11.52 -17.61
N VAL A 217 5.23 -11.26 -17.98
CA VAL A 217 6.29 -10.81 -17.06
C VAL A 217 6.73 -9.39 -17.39
N ARG A 218 7.18 -8.67 -16.37
CA ARG A 218 7.83 -7.36 -16.55
C ARG A 218 9.16 -7.55 -17.30
N SER A 219 9.52 -6.58 -18.16
CA SER A 219 10.73 -6.65 -18.99
C SER A 219 12.02 -7.00 -18.23
N PRO A 220 12.29 -6.46 -17.02
CA PRO A 220 13.49 -6.82 -16.26
C PRO A 220 13.58 -8.31 -15.89
N ILE A 221 12.45 -8.98 -15.67
CA ILE A 221 12.38 -10.40 -15.32
C ILE A 221 12.57 -11.27 -16.57
N ALA A 222 12.00 -10.88 -17.72
CA ALA A 222 12.19 -11.58 -18.99
C ALA A 222 13.68 -11.66 -19.40
N SER A 223 14.46 -10.64 -19.06
CA SER A 223 15.90 -10.64 -19.32
C SER A 223 16.69 -11.57 -18.39
N ALA A 224 16.18 -11.89 -17.20
CA ALA A 224 16.95 -12.52 -16.12
C ALA A 224 17.02 -14.05 -16.17
N HIS A 225 16.11 -14.74 -16.85
CA HIS A 225 16.13 -16.21 -16.90
C HIS A 225 15.71 -16.80 -18.26
N PRO A 226 16.53 -17.66 -18.91
CA PRO A 226 16.22 -18.27 -20.20
C PRO A 226 14.91 -19.07 -20.23
N ALA A 227 14.54 -19.75 -19.12
CA ALA A 227 13.26 -20.49 -19.05
C ALA A 227 12.02 -19.58 -19.06
N LEU A 228 12.15 -18.30 -18.67
CA LEU A 228 11.07 -17.32 -18.77
C LEU A 228 10.94 -16.75 -20.18
N ARG A 229 12.03 -16.79 -20.97
CA ARG A 229 11.98 -16.48 -22.41
C ARG A 229 11.32 -17.60 -23.21
N ALA A 230 11.49 -18.86 -22.79
CA ALA A 230 10.88 -20.02 -23.43
C ALA A 230 9.34 -20.05 -23.28
N GLY A 231 8.80 -19.58 -22.15
CA GLY A 231 7.35 -19.46 -21.93
C GLY A 231 6.68 -18.27 -22.65
N LEU A 232 7.47 -17.32 -23.15
CA LEU A 232 7.01 -16.16 -23.94
C LEU A 232 7.06 -16.40 -25.45
N CYS A 233 7.66 -17.52 -25.88
CA CYS A 233 7.87 -17.84 -27.28
C CYS A 233 7.19 -19.16 -27.64
N ARG A 234 5.93 -19.04 -28.10
CA ARG A 234 5.21 -19.98 -28.99
C ARG A 234 4.72 -21.29 -28.36
N GLY A 235 3.50 -21.25 -27.85
CA GLY A 235 2.53 -22.31 -28.13
C GLY A 235 2.08 -22.20 -29.59
N GLY A 236 2.81 -22.83 -30.50
CA GLY A 236 2.54 -22.77 -31.94
C GLY A 236 3.34 -23.82 -32.69
N SER A 237 2.74 -25.00 -32.80
CA SER A 237 2.93 -26.05 -33.81
C SER A 237 4.26 -26.08 -34.60
N ALA A 238 5.10 -27.06 -34.27
CA ALA A 238 5.70 -28.00 -35.21
C ALA A 238 6.07 -29.29 -34.44
#